data_AF-A0A8E2ESH8-F1
#
_entry.id   AF-A0A8E2ESH8-F1
#
_cell.length_a   1.000
_cell.length_b   1.000
_cell.length_c   1.000
_cell.angle_alpha   90.00
_cell.angle_beta   90.00
_cell.angle_gamma   90.00
#
_symmetry.space_group_name_H-M   'P 1'
#
loop_
_entity.id
_entity.type
_entity.pdbx_description
1 polymer ?
#
loop_
_entity_poly.entity_id
_entity_poly.type
_entity_poly.pdbx_seq_one_letter_code
_entity_poly.pdbx_strand_id
1 'polypeptide(L)'
;PPAYAPPAPPASKWVKVGLEFCNNACHATSVCATADGADWALTALPPHHARRLDLRVKIERIGYALWIWYEDEVAGWKKLREVTWFFWGVEDKAVRVGVYASRPANFGATHYERRHGGPSVTQRNLCVDFEGLEIF
;
A
#
# COMPACT_ATOMS: atom_id res chain seq x y z
N PRO A 1 -5.73 -43.66 10.72
CA PRO A 1 -5.41 -42.29 10.26
C PRO A 1 -4.68 -41.52 11.36
N PRO A 2 -3.65 -40.70 11.05
CA PRO A 2 -3.10 -39.77 12.04
C PRO A 2 -4.18 -38.77 12.46
N ALA A 3 -4.09 -38.27 13.70
CA ALA A 3 -5.02 -37.28 14.22
C ALA A 3 -5.00 -36.02 13.36
N TYR A 4 -6.19 -35.51 13.01
CA TYR A 4 -6.32 -34.21 12.34
C TYR A 4 -5.62 -33.16 13.20
N ALA A 5 -4.61 -32.50 12.62
CA ALA A 5 -4.00 -31.35 13.26
C ALA A 5 -5.10 -30.31 13.55
N PRO A 6 -5.09 -29.65 14.72
CA PRO A 6 -6.04 -28.58 14.99
C PRO A 6 -5.97 -27.54 13.86
N PRO A 7 -7.11 -26.99 13.41
CA PRO A 7 -7.10 -25.98 12.37
C PRO A 7 -6.20 -24.83 12.83
N ALA A 8 -5.24 -24.45 11.97
CA ALA A 8 -4.34 -23.36 12.25
C ALA A 8 -5.15 -22.10 12.61
N PRO A 9 -4.68 -21.25 13.56
CA PRO A 9 -5.32 -19.99 13.86
C PRO A 9 -5.61 -19.25 12.56
N PRO A 10 -6.82 -18.68 12.39
CA PRO A 10 -7.20 -18.12 11.12
C PRO A 10 -6.18 -17.07 10.69
N ALA A 11 -5.43 -17.29 9.60
CA ALA A 11 -4.33 -16.43 9.19
C ALA A 11 -4.76 -14.95 9.17
N SER A 12 -4.09 -14.12 9.96
CA SER A 12 -4.25 -12.67 9.91
C SER A 12 -3.52 -12.19 8.67
N LYS A 13 -4.30 -11.83 7.65
CA LYS A 13 -3.79 -11.30 6.39
C LYS A 13 -4.12 -9.82 6.32
N TRP A 14 -3.17 -9.01 5.87
CA TRP A 14 -3.42 -7.60 5.60
C TRP A 14 -2.61 -7.16 4.39
N VAL A 15 -3.14 -6.17 3.69
CA VAL A 15 -2.44 -5.50 2.59
C VAL A 15 -2.50 -4.01 2.84
N LYS A 16 -1.37 -3.32 2.66
CA LYS A 16 -1.35 -1.86 2.49
C LYS A 16 -0.95 -1.53 1.06
N VAL A 17 -1.47 -0.43 0.56
CA VAL A 17 -1.06 0.19 -0.70
C VAL A 17 -1.02 1.69 -0.49
N GLY A 18 -0.06 2.37 -1.10
CA GLY A 18 0.02 3.82 -1.03
C GLY A 18 1.34 4.37 -1.53
N LEU A 19 1.53 5.66 -1.27
CA LEU A 19 2.81 6.32 -1.47
C LEU A 19 3.79 5.95 -0.36
N GLU A 20 5.03 5.68 -0.75
CA GLU A 20 6.15 5.51 0.17
C GLU A 20 7.36 6.27 -0.34
N PHE A 21 8.03 6.96 0.56
CA PHE A 21 9.30 7.62 0.28
C PHE A 21 10.44 6.68 0.65
N CYS A 22 11.16 6.20 -0.37
CA CYS A 22 12.36 5.39 -0.20
C CYS A 22 13.37 5.77 -1.28
N ASN A 23 14.66 5.57 -1.03
CA ASN A 23 15.75 5.89 -1.99
C ASN A 23 15.66 7.31 -2.59
N ASN A 24 15.23 8.27 -1.79
CA ASN A 24 15.09 9.67 -2.18
C ASN A 24 14.11 9.93 -3.36
N ALA A 25 13.13 9.05 -3.53
CA ALA A 25 12.05 9.19 -4.49
C ALA A 25 10.71 8.76 -3.89
N CYS A 26 9.63 9.24 -4.50
CA CYS A 26 8.27 8.82 -4.18
C CYS A 26 7.91 7.60 -5.05
N HIS A 27 7.38 6.56 -4.42
CA HIS A 27 7.01 5.31 -5.07
C HIS A 27 5.56 4.95 -4.76
N ALA A 28 4.87 4.34 -5.72
CA ALA A 28 3.69 3.55 -5.41
C ALA A 28 4.14 2.20 -4.86
N THR A 29 3.62 1.80 -3.71
CA THR A 29 4.06 0.60 -2.99
C THR A 29 2.88 -0.23 -2.54
N SER A 30 3.15 -1.52 -2.34
CA SER A 30 2.22 -2.45 -1.71
C SER A 30 2.98 -3.41 -0.79
N VAL A 31 2.46 -3.64 0.40
CA VAL A 31 2.90 -4.74 1.27
C VAL A 31 1.74 -5.67 1.48
N CYS A 32 1.95 -6.96 1.29
CA CYS A 32 1.02 -8.02 1.62
C CYS A 32 1.64 -8.85 2.73
N ALA A 33 0.90 -9.08 3.82
CA ALA A 33 1.37 -9.88 4.93
C ALA A 33 0.42 -11.03 5.24
N THR A 34 1.01 -12.15 5.65
CA THR A 34 0.34 -13.34 6.18
C THR A 34 0.94 -13.67 7.55
N ALA A 35 0.55 -14.82 8.12
CA ALA A 35 1.18 -15.32 9.35
C ALA A 35 2.67 -15.66 9.17
N ASP A 36 3.12 -15.91 7.93
CA ASP A 36 4.48 -16.38 7.63
C ASP A 36 5.45 -15.23 7.33
N GLY A 37 4.94 -14.01 7.14
CA GLY A 37 5.77 -12.85 6.86
C GLY A 37 5.07 -11.79 6.01
N ALA A 38 5.86 -10.84 5.52
CA ALA A 38 5.40 -9.75 4.68
C ALA A 38 6.24 -9.66 3.39
N ASP A 39 5.55 -9.48 2.27
CA ASP A 39 6.14 -9.30 0.95
C ASP A 39 5.85 -7.88 0.45
N TRP A 40 6.92 -7.12 0.23
CA TRP A 40 6.93 -5.71 -0.14
C TRP A 40 7.31 -5.52 -1.61
N ALA A 41 6.49 -4.77 -2.33
CA ALA A 41 6.73 -4.38 -3.71
C ALA A 41 6.66 -2.85 -3.85
N LEU A 42 7.52 -2.30 -4.71
CA LEU A 42 7.55 -0.89 -5.06
C LEU A 42 7.66 -0.72 -6.57
N THR A 43 7.03 0.31 -7.12
CA THR A 43 7.20 0.73 -8.51
C THR A 43 7.61 2.19 -8.58
N ALA A 44 8.49 2.52 -9.52
CA ALA A 44 8.84 3.90 -9.79
C ALA A 44 7.64 4.61 -10.44
N LEU A 45 7.29 5.77 -9.92
CA LEU A 45 6.28 6.62 -10.55
C LEU A 45 6.87 7.27 -11.81
N PRO A 46 6.11 7.35 -12.92
CA PRO A 46 6.53 8.10 -14.09
C PRO A 46 6.83 9.56 -13.77
N PRO A 47 7.70 10.26 -14.54
CA PRO A 47 8.12 11.62 -14.21
C PRO A 47 6.99 12.65 -14.02
N HIS A 48 5.86 12.49 -14.72
CA HIS A 48 4.69 13.35 -14.54
C HIS A 48 3.98 13.13 -13.21
N HIS A 49 3.96 11.88 -12.73
CA HIS A 49 3.34 11.51 -11.45
C HIS A 49 4.31 11.66 -10.27
N ALA A 50 5.61 11.41 -10.45
CA ALA A 50 6.61 11.51 -9.38
C ALA A 50 6.75 12.93 -8.78
N ARG A 51 6.28 13.96 -9.50
CA ARG A 51 6.21 15.36 -9.03
C ARG A 51 4.99 15.62 -8.15
N ARG A 52 4.01 14.73 -8.16
CA ARG A 52 2.79 14.82 -7.37
C ARG A 52 3.00 14.20 -5.99
N LEU A 53 2.28 14.72 -5.01
CA LEU A 53 2.28 14.24 -3.63
C LEU A 53 1.02 13.41 -3.30
N ASP A 54 0.24 13.06 -4.31
CA ASP A 54 -1.01 12.31 -4.21
C ASP A 54 -1.00 11.04 -5.08
N LEU A 55 -1.74 10.02 -4.63
CA LEU A 55 -1.92 8.77 -5.33
C LEU A 55 -3.34 8.27 -5.11
N ARG A 56 -4.10 8.12 -6.20
CA ARG A 56 -5.36 7.40 -6.17
C ARG A 56 -5.11 5.92 -6.34
N VAL A 57 -5.66 5.12 -5.45
CA VAL A 57 -5.52 3.66 -5.44
C VAL A 57 -6.87 2.99 -5.57
N LYS A 58 -6.89 1.82 -6.18
CA LYS A 58 -8.06 0.95 -6.26
C LYS A 58 -7.66 -0.47 -5.92
N ILE A 59 -8.47 -1.15 -5.12
CA ILE A 59 -8.26 -2.54 -4.72
C ILE A 59 -9.51 -3.33 -5.08
N GLU A 60 -9.33 -4.46 -5.76
CA GLU A 60 -10.43 -5.28 -6.25
C GLU A 60 -10.25 -6.73 -5.82
N ARG A 61 -11.30 -7.36 -5.30
CA ARG A 61 -11.35 -8.81 -5.10
C ARG A 61 -11.78 -9.47 -6.40
N ILE A 62 -10.92 -10.33 -6.95
CA ILE A 62 -11.21 -11.13 -8.15
C ILE A 62 -11.10 -12.61 -7.76
N GLY A 63 -12.25 -13.24 -7.46
CA GLY A 63 -12.28 -14.59 -6.89
C GLY A 63 -11.53 -14.67 -5.55
N TYR A 64 -10.44 -15.42 -5.52
CA TYR A 64 -9.53 -15.51 -4.37
C TYR A 64 -8.34 -14.54 -4.42
N ALA A 65 -8.16 -13.81 -5.51
CA ALA A 65 -7.06 -12.86 -5.68
C ALA A 65 -7.44 -11.45 -5.23
N LEU A 66 -6.44 -10.69 -4.78
CA LEU A 66 -6.52 -9.25 -4.55
C LEU A 66 -5.74 -8.54 -5.64
N TRP A 67 -6.42 -7.69 -6.40
CA TRP A 67 -5.81 -6.88 -7.45
C TRP A 67 -5.65 -5.45 -6.95
N ILE A 68 -4.46 -4.88 -7.16
CA ILE A 68 -4.08 -3.58 -6.66
C ILE A 68 -3.70 -2.71 -7.85
N TRP A 69 -4.30 -1.53 -7.91
CA TRP A 69 -4.15 -0.57 -8.98
C TRP A 69 -3.79 0.80 -8.42
N TYR A 70 -3.14 1.60 -9.26
CA TYR A 70 -3.01 3.03 -9.06
C TYR A 70 -3.44 3.77 -10.32
N GLU A 71 -3.98 4.97 -10.17
CA GLU A 71 -4.31 5.83 -11.30
C GLU A 71 -3.04 6.53 -11.79
N ASP A 72 -2.81 6.51 -13.09
CA ASP A 72 -1.82 7.30 -13.81
C ASP A 72 -2.57 8.32 -14.66
N GLU A 73 -2.25 9.61 -14.52
CA GLU A 73 -2.99 10.69 -15.19
C GLU A 73 -3.03 10.54 -16.73
N VAL A 74 -2.02 9.90 -17.31
CA VAL A 74 -1.90 9.74 -18.77
C VAL A 74 -2.47 8.40 -19.22
N ALA A 75 -2.17 7.32 -18.47
CA ALA A 75 -2.53 5.96 -18.88
C ALA A 75 -3.81 5.42 -18.21
N GLY A 76 -4.43 6.17 -17.30
CA GLY A 76 -5.54 5.69 -16.47
C GLY A 76 -5.10 4.66 -15.43
N TRP A 77 -5.95 3.67 -15.14
CA TRP A 77 -5.65 2.65 -14.13
C TRP A 77 -4.52 1.71 -14.57
N LYS A 78 -3.42 1.70 -13.79
CA LYS A 78 -2.28 0.80 -13.98
C LYS A 78 -2.23 -0.22 -12.87
N LYS A 79 -2.02 -1.49 -13.25
CA LYS A 79 -1.91 -2.59 -12.28
C LYS A 79 -0.59 -2.47 -11.54
N LEU A 80 -0.66 -2.33 -10.22
CA LEU A 80 0.51 -2.32 -9.34
C LEU A 80 0.93 -3.74 -9.00
N ARG A 81 -0.04 -4.56 -8.57
CA ARG A 81 0.23 -5.89 -8.04
C ARG A 81 -0.99 -6.78 -8.14
N GLU A 82 -0.73 -8.06 -8.34
CA GLU A 82 -1.69 -9.14 -8.13
C GLU A 82 -1.21 -9.99 -6.97
N VAL A 83 -2.07 -10.20 -5.97
CA VAL A 83 -1.83 -11.10 -4.86
C VAL A 83 -2.76 -12.30 -5.03
N THR A 84 -2.20 -13.42 -5.48
CA THR A 84 -2.97 -14.64 -5.67
C THR A 84 -3.35 -15.25 -4.32
N TRP A 85 -4.53 -15.88 -4.25
CA TRP A 85 -5.01 -16.62 -3.08
C TRP A 85 -5.11 -15.81 -1.77
N PHE A 86 -5.11 -14.47 -1.85
CA PHE A 86 -5.22 -13.61 -0.67
C PHE A 86 -6.44 -13.96 0.18
N PHE A 87 -7.59 -14.22 -0.45
CA PHE A 87 -8.84 -14.53 0.25
C PHE A 87 -9.05 -16.02 0.56
N TRP A 88 -8.12 -16.90 0.16
CA TRP A 88 -8.22 -18.33 0.44
C TRP A 88 -8.07 -18.62 1.94
N GLY A 89 -8.99 -19.41 2.51
CA GLY A 89 -9.02 -19.78 3.93
C GLY A 89 -9.45 -18.67 4.89
N VAL A 90 -10.00 -17.57 4.35
CA VAL A 90 -10.54 -16.44 5.12
C VAL A 90 -11.89 -15.97 4.58
N GLU A 91 -12.59 -16.83 3.84
CA GLU A 91 -13.83 -16.55 3.11
C GLU A 91 -14.95 -16.08 4.04
N ASP A 92 -15.03 -16.68 5.23
CA ASP A 92 -16.05 -16.39 6.24
C ASP A 92 -15.66 -15.24 7.19
N LYS A 93 -14.53 -14.57 6.93
CA LYS A 93 -14.07 -13.45 7.76
C LYS A 93 -14.57 -12.10 7.24
N ALA A 94 -14.85 -11.21 8.17
CA ALA A 94 -15.06 -9.79 7.86
C ALA A 94 -13.75 -9.14 7.38
N VAL A 95 -13.82 -8.44 6.24
CA VAL A 95 -12.72 -7.62 5.72
C VAL A 95 -12.87 -6.20 6.25
N ARG A 96 -11.79 -5.64 6.80
CA ARG A 96 -11.76 -4.23 7.21
C ARG A 96 -10.98 -3.43 6.18
N VAL A 97 -11.55 -2.33 5.74
CA VAL A 97 -10.94 -1.40 4.79
C VAL A 97 -10.86 -0.04 5.46
N GLY A 98 -9.75 0.65 5.25
CA GLY A 98 -9.52 1.96 5.83
C GLY A 98 -8.26 2.60 5.25
N VAL A 99 -8.01 3.82 5.69
CA VAL A 99 -6.85 4.61 5.31
C VAL A 99 -5.79 4.56 6.40
N TYR A 100 -4.53 4.68 6.01
CA TYR A 100 -3.39 4.52 6.92
C TYR A 100 -2.22 5.42 6.52
N ALA A 101 -1.60 6.05 7.52
CA ALA A 101 -0.39 6.84 7.36
C ALA A 101 0.63 6.42 8.44
N SER A 102 1.91 6.41 8.10
CA SER A 102 2.99 6.07 9.04
C SER A 102 4.25 6.85 8.77
N ARG A 103 4.96 7.22 9.84
CA ARG A 103 6.32 7.79 9.80
C ARG A 103 7.24 6.88 10.62
N PRO A 104 7.77 5.78 10.05
CA PRO A 104 8.53 4.78 10.79
C PRO A 104 9.89 5.30 11.28
N ALA A 105 10.42 6.38 10.71
CA ALA A 105 11.70 6.96 11.08
C ALA A 105 11.69 8.49 11.03
N ASN A 106 12.51 9.10 11.88
CA ASN A 106 12.73 10.53 11.96
C ASN A 106 13.96 10.92 11.13
N PHE A 107 13.84 10.83 9.81
CA PHE A 107 14.87 11.34 8.92
C PHE A 107 14.85 12.88 8.88
N GLY A 108 16.04 13.49 8.74
CA GLY A 108 16.17 14.92 8.44
C GLY A 108 15.80 15.21 6.98
N ALA A 109 16.00 16.46 6.55
CA ALA A 109 15.62 16.91 5.20
C ALA A 109 16.27 16.05 4.10
N THR A 110 15.44 15.29 3.39
CA THR A 110 15.77 14.44 2.24
C THR A 110 16.18 15.30 1.04
N HIS A 111 16.91 14.72 0.08
CA HIS A 111 17.23 15.41 -1.17
C HIS A 111 15.96 15.66 -2.02
N TYR A 112 14.93 14.81 -1.89
CA TYR A 112 13.62 15.03 -2.50
C TYR A 112 13.01 16.32 -1.99
N GLU A 113 12.93 16.51 -0.67
CA GLU A 113 12.42 17.74 -0.05
C GLU A 113 13.22 18.97 -0.50
N ARG A 114 14.56 18.90 -0.56
CA ARG A 114 15.37 20.03 -1.03
C ARG A 114 15.09 20.44 -2.47
N ARG A 115 14.69 19.50 -3.34
CA ARG A 115 14.43 19.75 -4.77
C ARG A 115 12.99 20.21 -5.05
N HIS A 116 12.04 19.74 -4.26
CA HIS A 116 10.60 19.94 -4.52
C HIS A 116 9.97 20.99 -3.59
N GLY A 117 10.77 21.79 -2.87
CA GLY A 117 10.25 22.78 -1.93
C GLY A 117 9.57 22.11 -0.73
N GLY A 118 10.12 20.97 -0.30
CA GLY A 118 9.68 20.24 0.87
C GLY A 118 9.76 21.11 2.12
N PRO A 119 9.00 20.74 3.15
CA PRO A 119 8.74 21.69 4.19
C PRO A 119 10.01 22.05 4.97
N SER A 120 10.05 23.30 5.45
CA SER A 120 11.09 23.80 6.35
C SER A 120 11.36 22.76 7.46
N VAL A 121 12.60 22.71 7.97
CA VAL A 121 13.04 21.88 9.12
C VAL A 121 12.08 21.95 10.33
N THR A 122 11.18 22.93 10.34
CA THR A 122 10.09 23.13 11.29
C THR A 122 8.85 22.22 11.12
N GLN A 123 8.57 21.59 9.96
CA GLN A 123 7.48 20.61 9.85
C GLN A 123 7.94 19.20 10.24
N ARG A 124 7.82 18.90 11.53
CA ARG A 124 8.22 17.61 12.11
C ARG A 124 7.14 16.54 12.05
N ASN A 125 5.92 16.86 11.62
CA ASN A 125 4.77 15.96 11.69
C ASN A 125 4.43 15.38 10.31
N LEU A 126 3.96 14.14 10.29
CA LEU A 126 3.37 13.55 9.08
C LEU A 126 1.98 14.18 8.88
N CYS A 127 1.79 14.85 7.74
CA CYS A 127 0.52 15.43 7.34
C CYS A 127 0.05 14.70 6.08
N VAL A 128 -1.13 14.09 6.13
CA VAL A 128 -1.72 13.35 5.01
C VAL A 128 -3.22 13.58 5.07
N ASP A 129 -3.79 13.98 3.93
CA ASP A 129 -5.22 14.08 3.74
C ASP A 129 -5.70 12.85 2.94
N PHE A 130 -6.81 12.28 3.38
CA PHE A 130 -7.45 11.15 2.71
C PHE A 130 -8.81 11.57 2.18
N GLU A 131 -9.04 11.33 0.90
CA GLU A 131 -10.26 11.72 0.20
C GLU A 131 -10.78 10.57 -0.68
N GLY A 132 -12.08 10.56 -0.96
CA GLY A 132 -12.68 9.64 -1.93
C GLY A 132 -12.61 8.15 -1.54
N LEU A 133 -12.66 7.82 -0.25
CA LEU A 133 -12.80 6.42 0.18
C LEU A 133 -14.21 5.92 -0.15
N GLU A 134 -14.30 4.99 -1.09
CA GLU A 134 -15.53 4.34 -1.52
C GLU A 134 -15.38 2.81 -1.38
N ILE A 135 -16.41 2.14 -0.88
CA ILE A 135 -16.46 0.68 -0.70
C ILE A 135 -17.77 0.19 -1.33
N PHE A 136 -17.68 -0.79 -2.22
CA PHE A 136 -18.80 -1.34 -2.99
C PHE A 136 -19.01 -2.82 -2.68
#